data_AF-A0A081CHZ7-F1
#
_entry.id   AF-A0A081CHZ7-F1
#
_cell.length_a   1.000
_cell.length_b   1.000
_cell.length_c   1.000
_cell.angle_alpha   90.00
_cell.angle_beta   90.00
_cell.angle_gamma   90.00
#
_symmetry.space_group_name_H-M   'P 1'
#
loop_
_entity.id
_entity.type
_entity.pdbx_description
1 polymer ?
#
loop_
_entity_poly.entity_id
_entity_poly.type
_entity_poly.pdbx_seq_one_letter_code
_entity_poly.pdbx_strand_id
1 'polypeptide(L)'
;MVLYVIGLGLADENDITLKGFEAVKSSERIYLESYTSILMVPGFKERLEKLYQKQVILAHRETVELEAESILEGAATSNIAFLVVGDPLSATTHTDLILRAKHSSPPIPVKIIHNASIMTAIGSSGLAGYNFGQTVSVPFWSDDWKPDSWLERIGENLNIGLHTLALSDIKVREQSAEDMSRGILRYQDPRYMLIPQLISQILSAANSQKADYLDPNRTLAIALCRMGSEQERIVSGTLQELLDMANPSQEEAQAEEAEDDADELASEADLDKRRAARAEARAKRAFGEPLHSLVIVGKRLHPLERDYAASYACPGSNFIQVAQDVYGCKE
;
A
#
# COMPACT_ATOMS: atom_id res chain seq x y z
N MET A 1 10.80 29.02 15.48
CA MET A 1 11.31 27.64 15.49
C MET A 1 10.83 26.91 14.25
N VAL A 2 11.05 25.59 14.11
CA VAL A 2 10.87 24.85 12.86
C VAL A 2 9.87 23.71 13.02
N LEU A 3 8.97 23.55 12.03
CA LEU A 3 8.25 22.30 11.80
C LEU A 3 9.11 21.38 10.92
N TYR A 4 9.57 20.27 11.48
CA TYR A 4 10.21 19.20 10.73
C TYR A 4 9.16 18.22 10.21
N VAL A 5 9.15 17.97 8.91
CA VAL A 5 8.33 16.95 8.27
C VAL A 5 9.27 15.83 7.84
N ILE A 6 9.21 14.68 8.49
CA ILE A 6 10.28 13.67 8.49
C ILE A 6 9.74 12.32 8.00
N GLY A 7 10.37 11.76 6.97
CA GLY A 7 10.11 10.39 6.53
C GLY A 7 10.77 9.38 7.45
N LEU A 8 10.02 8.37 7.88
CA LEU A 8 10.51 7.27 8.70
C LEU A 8 11.11 6.13 7.88
N GLY A 9 10.89 6.10 6.57
CA GLY A 9 11.24 4.93 5.76
C GLY A 9 10.19 3.83 5.87
N LEU A 10 10.51 2.61 5.47
CA LEU A 10 9.49 1.67 4.99
C LEU A 10 8.99 0.67 6.05
N ALA A 11 9.83 0.24 6.97
CA ALA A 11 9.56 -0.93 7.79
C ALA A 11 9.54 -0.65 9.29
N ASP A 12 10.63 -0.12 9.85
CA ASP A 12 10.78 0.00 11.30
C ASP A 12 11.46 1.30 11.76
N GLU A 13 11.65 1.45 13.08
CA GLU A 13 12.22 2.66 13.67
C GLU A 13 13.67 2.95 13.26
N ASN A 14 14.38 1.98 12.68
CA ASN A 14 15.78 2.13 12.25
C ASN A 14 15.91 2.65 10.83
N ASP A 15 14.84 2.63 10.04
CA ASP A 15 14.85 3.17 8.67
C ASP A 15 14.91 4.70 8.63
N ILE A 16 14.66 5.37 9.77
CA ILE A 16 14.78 6.82 9.86
C ILE A 16 16.21 7.24 9.51
N THR A 17 16.35 8.24 8.63
CA THR A 17 17.68 8.79 8.34
C THR A 17 18.31 9.39 9.60
N LEU A 18 19.64 9.38 9.69
CA LEU A 18 20.37 10.04 10.78
C LEU A 18 19.95 11.52 10.93
N LYS A 19 19.72 12.21 9.81
CA LYS A 19 19.24 13.60 9.82
C LYS A 19 17.84 13.70 10.44
N GLY A 20 16.94 12.77 10.12
CA GLY A 20 15.60 12.68 10.69
C GLY A 20 15.66 12.45 12.20
N PHE A 21 16.46 11.48 12.64
CA PHE A 21 16.63 11.16 14.06
C PHE A 21 17.14 12.34 14.89
N GLU A 22 18.15 13.06 14.40
CA GLU A 22 18.66 14.25 15.08
C GLU A 22 17.62 15.38 15.13
N ALA A 23 16.81 15.55 14.08
CA ALA A 23 15.70 16.49 14.09
C ALA A 23 14.65 16.12 15.14
N VAL A 24 14.27 14.83 15.24
CA VAL A 24 13.35 14.33 16.26
C VAL A 24 13.86 14.61 17.68
N LYS A 25 15.15 14.34 17.94
CA LYS A 25 15.77 14.65 19.23
C LYS A 25 15.72 16.14 19.56
N SER A 26 15.86 17.01 18.56
CA SER A 26 15.79 18.47 18.74
C SER A 26 14.37 19.03 18.92
N SER A 27 13.34 18.24 18.64
CA SER A 27 11.93 18.66 18.70
C SER A 27 11.34 18.51 20.10
N GLU A 28 10.52 19.46 20.51
CA GLU A 28 9.79 19.43 21.78
C GLU A 28 8.64 18.43 21.74
N ARG A 29 7.86 18.43 20.66
CA ARG A 29 6.77 17.49 20.42
C ARG A 29 7.00 16.71 19.13
N ILE A 30 6.55 15.45 19.16
CA ILE A 30 6.69 14.49 18.08
C ILE A 30 5.30 13.94 17.77
N TYR A 31 4.82 14.22 16.58
CA TYR A 31 3.57 13.69 16.04
C TYR A 31 3.90 12.60 15.02
N LEU A 32 3.15 11.51 15.04
CA LEU A 32 3.22 10.43 14.04
C LEU A 32 1.87 10.31 13.36
N GLU A 33 1.81 10.54 12.06
CA GLU A 33 0.62 10.20 11.30
C GLU A 33 0.45 8.68 11.26
N SER A 34 -0.78 8.20 11.40
CA SER A 34 -1.08 6.76 11.51
C SER A 34 -2.14 6.28 10.53
N TYR A 35 -2.29 6.94 9.38
CA TYR A 35 -3.40 6.67 8.45
C TYR A 35 -3.01 6.62 6.97
N THR A 36 -1.85 7.15 6.59
CA THR A 36 -1.37 7.07 5.20
C THR A 36 -0.59 5.78 4.93
N SER A 37 0.10 5.26 5.94
CA SER A 37 0.77 3.97 5.94
C SER A 37 1.05 3.51 7.38
N ILE A 38 1.67 2.34 7.56
CA ILE A 38 2.01 1.77 8.87
C ILE A 38 3.45 1.28 8.91
N LEU A 39 4.10 1.41 10.08
CA LEU A 39 5.33 0.67 10.35
C LEU A 39 4.98 -0.81 10.52
N MET A 40 5.78 -1.68 9.92
CA MET A 40 5.51 -3.11 9.79
C MET A 40 6.02 -3.92 10.99
N VAL A 41 6.00 -3.32 12.19
CA VAL A 41 6.50 -3.90 13.43
C VAL A 41 5.48 -3.77 14.56
N PRO A 42 5.33 -4.81 15.40
CA PRO A 42 4.43 -4.75 16.54
C PRO A 42 4.94 -3.73 17.58
N GLY A 43 4.02 -3.04 18.23
CA GLY A 43 4.35 -2.03 19.24
C GLY A 43 5.22 -0.89 18.68
N PHE A 44 4.99 -0.50 17.41
CA PHE A 44 5.79 0.52 16.72
C PHE A 44 5.91 1.81 17.54
N LYS A 45 4.82 2.22 18.22
CA LYS A 45 4.81 3.43 19.05
C LYS A 45 5.80 3.30 20.21
N GLU A 46 5.75 2.20 20.95
CA GLU A 46 6.64 1.94 22.08
C GLU A 46 8.10 1.83 21.64
N ARG A 47 8.36 1.23 20.48
CA ARG A 47 9.71 1.15 19.88
C ARG A 47 10.24 2.54 19.54
N LEU A 48 9.43 3.38 18.88
CA LEU A 48 9.79 4.77 18.55
C LEU A 48 10.03 5.60 19.83
N GLU A 49 9.14 5.53 20.81
CA GLU A 49 9.30 6.26 22.09
C GLU A 49 10.57 5.84 22.83
N LYS A 50 10.91 4.54 22.81
CA LYS A 50 12.16 4.02 23.35
C LYS A 50 13.38 4.52 22.56
N LEU A 51 13.31 4.59 21.24
CA LEU A 51 14.42 5.09 20.42
C LEU A 51 14.64 6.59 20.61
N TYR A 52 13.56 7.37 20.65
CA TYR A 52 13.60 8.84 20.74
C TYR A 52 13.74 9.36 22.17
N GLN A 53 13.49 8.52 23.18
CA GLN A 53 13.44 8.89 24.60
C GLN A 53 12.44 10.03 24.86
N LYS A 54 11.35 10.05 24.09
CA LYS A 54 10.31 11.07 24.08
C LYS A 54 8.97 10.45 23.71
N GLN A 55 7.89 11.04 24.20
CA GLN A 55 6.54 10.61 23.85
C GLN A 55 6.25 10.90 22.38
N VAL A 56 5.58 9.96 21.72
CA VAL A 56 5.08 10.09 20.34
C VAL A 56 3.56 10.23 20.39
N ILE A 57 3.05 11.31 19.82
CA ILE A 57 1.62 11.62 19.76
C ILE A 57 1.08 11.09 18.43
N LEU A 58 0.11 10.17 18.46
CA LEU A 58 -0.53 9.70 17.25
C LEU A 58 -1.46 10.79 16.68
N ALA A 59 -1.27 11.11 15.40
CA ALA A 59 -2.10 12.05 14.65
C ALA A 59 -2.94 11.25 13.64
N HIS A 60 -4.25 11.23 13.86
CA HIS A 60 -5.19 10.56 12.95
C HIS A 60 -5.58 11.49 11.80
N ARG A 61 -6.33 10.96 10.83
CA ARG A 61 -6.75 11.73 9.64
C ARG A 61 -7.46 13.02 10.03
N GLU A 62 -8.36 12.96 11.00
CA GLU A 62 -9.08 14.14 11.51
C GLU A 62 -8.11 15.17 12.09
N THR A 63 -7.13 14.73 12.90
CA THR A 63 -6.14 15.61 13.50
C THR A 63 -5.27 16.31 12.45
N VAL A 64 -4.91 15.61 11.38
CA VAL A 64 -4.01 16.15 10.34
C VAL A 64 -4.75 17.01 9.32
N GLU A 65 -5.96 16.60 8.90
CA GLU A 65 -6.68 17.24 7.80
C GLU A 65 -7.69 18.30 8.28
N LEU A 66 -8.25 18.14 9.47
CA LEU A 66 -9.28 19.04 10.01
C LEU A 66 -8.76 19.90 11.16
N GLU A 67 -7.90 19.36 12.01
CA GLU A 67 -7.44 19.99 13.26
C GLU A 67 -5.93 20.28 13.27
N ALA A 68 -5.36 20.57 12.09
CA ALA A 68 -3.93 20.79 11.89
C ALA A 68 -3.35 21.87 12.82
N GLU A 69 -4.17 22.82 13.26
CA GLU A 69 -3.82 23.87 14.22
C GLU A 69 -3.27 23.28 15.52
N SER A 70 -3.76 22.12 15.96
CA SER A 70 -3.27 21.43 17.16
C SER A 70 -1.82 20.93 17.03
N ILE A 71 -1.39 20.58 15.81
CA ILE A 71 -0.02 20.17 15.49
C ILE A 71 0.88 21.41 15.40
N LEU A 72 0.37 22.49 14.83
CA LEU A 72 1.11 23.74 14.60
C LEU A 72 1.18 24.65 15.83
N GLU A 73 0.31 24.44 16.82
CA GLU A 73 0.31 25.18 18.08
C GLU A 73 1.73 25.15 18.67
N GLY A 74 2.26 26.30 19.10
CA GLY A 74 3.62 26.40 19.67
C GLY A 74 4.79 26.15 18.72
N ALA A 75 4.59 25.82 17.44
CA ALA A 75 5.68 25.61 16.47
C ALA A 75 6.45 26.91 16.13
N ALA A 76 5.86 28.07 16.43
CA ALA A 76 6.55 29.36 16.33
C ALA A 76 7.68 29.49 17.39
N THR A 77 7.50 28.91 18.57
CA THR A 77 8.39 29.06 19.72
C THR A 77 9.23 27.82 20.05
N SER A 78 8.83 26.64 19.54
CA SER A 78 9.52 25.37 19.75
C SER A 78 9.60 24.52 18.48
N ASN A 79 10.60 23.63 18.38
CA ASN A 79 10.70 22.71 17.25
C ASN A 79 9.65 21.60 17.37
N ILE A 80 8.97 21.28 16.28
CA ILE A 80 7.95 20.22 16.24
C ILE A 80 8.35 19.23 15.15
N ALA A 81 8.29 17.93 15.44
CA ALA A 81 8.48 16.88 14.45
C ALA A 81 7.12 16.28 14.07
N PHE A 82 6.86 16.18 12.76
CA PHE A 82 5.76 15.47 12.16
C PHE A 82 6.32 14.31 11.34
N LEU A 83 6.10 13.09 11.80
CA LEU A 83 6.64 11.85 11.28
C LEU A 83 5.64 11.21 10.32
N VAL A 84 6.15 10.75 9.18
CA VAL A 84 5.36 10.09 8.11
C VAL A 84 6.04 8.78 7.76
N VAL A 85 5.28 7.69 7.67
CA VAL A 85 5.82 6.40 7.21
C VAL A 85 6.15 6.49 5.72
N GLY A 86 7.33 6.02 5.32
CA GLY A 86 7.90 6.22 3.99
C GLY A 86 8.54 7.59 3.85
N ASP A 87 8.24 8.26 2.74
CA ASP A 87 8.68 9.62 2.44
C ASP A 87 7.51 10.60 2.54
N PRO A 88 7.68 11.79 3.15
CA PRO A 88 6.54 12.63 3.50
C PRO A 88 5.73 13.18 2.33
N LEU A 89 6.29 13.21 1.11
CA LEU A 89 5.67 13.89 -0.04
C LEU A 89 5.47 12.98 -1.25
N SER A 90 5.71 11.66 -1.11
CA SER A 90 5.64 10.73 -2.24
C SER A 90 4.22 10.36 -2.66
N ALA A 91 3.33 10.08 -1.71
CA ALA A 91 1.96 9.61 -1.97
C ALA A 91 0.97 10.10 -0.88
N THR A 92 1.16 11.33 -0.40
CA THR A 92 0.39 11.90 0.70
C THR A 92 -0.12 13.30 0.36
N THR A 93 -1.04 13.80 1.18
CA THR A 93 -1.59 15.16 1.10
C THR A 93 -0.94 16.12 2.10
N HIS A 94 0.19 15.75 2.71
CA HIS A 94 0.85 16.55 3.76
C HIS A 94 1.39 17.91 3.27
N THR A 95 1.37 18.16 1.97
CA THR A 95 1.58 19.50 1.40
C THR A 95 0.58 20.52 1.97
N ASP A 96 -0.64 20.11 2.32
CA ASP A 96 -1.63 20.99 2.97
C ASP A 96 -1.13 21.48 4.34
N LEU A 97 -0.67 20.57 5.22
CA LEU A 97 -0.10 20.93 6.53
C LEU A 97 1.09 21.90 6.38
N ILE A 98 1.93 21.67 5.37
CA ILE A 98 3.08 22.54 5.07
C ILE A 98 2.60 23.94 4.63
N LEU A 99 1.56 24.03 3.82
CA LEU A 99 0.98 25.32 3.41
C LEU A 99 0.36 26.05 4.60
N ARG A 100 -0.38 25.36 5.48
CA ARG A 100 -0.93 25.94 6.72
C ARG A 100 0.18 26.48 7.62
N ALA A 101 1.27 25.74 7.81
CA ALA A 101 2.42 26.18 8.58
C ALA A 101 3.09 27.43 7.98
N LYS A 102 3.22 27.50 6.65
CA LYS A 102 3.80 28.67 5.96
C LYS A 102 2.90 29.90 6.01
N HIS A 103 1.59 29.71 6.01
CA HIS A 103 0.60 30.80 6.04
C HIS A 103 0.15 31.19 7.46
N SER A 104 0.66 30.54 8.51
CA SER A 104 0.38 30.92 9.89
C SER A 104 0.89 32.33 10.20
N SER A 105 0.39 32.92 11.29
CA SER A 105 0.86 34.22 11.78
C SER A 105 1.33 34.08 13.23
N PRO A 106 2.65 34.18 13.51
CA PRO A 106 3.75 34.34 12.54
C PRO A 106 3.96 33.08 11.66
N PRO A 107 4.57 33.18 10.47
CA PRO A 107 4.89 32.03 9.63
C PRO A 107 5.83 31.05 10.34
N ILE A 108 5.55 29.76 10.22
CA ILE A 108 6.40 28.69 10.76
C ILE A 108 7.34 28.18 9.66
N PRO A 109 8.67 28.32 9.81
CA PRO A 109 9.64 27.66 8.95
C PRO A 109 9.42 26.14 8.90
N VAL A 110 9.37 25.57 7.70
CA VAL A 110 9.24 24.12 7.50
C VAL A 110 10.53 23.55 6.94
N LYS A 111 11.00 22.42 7.50
CA LYS A 111 12.11 21.62 6.94
C LYS A 111 11.63 20.21 6.65
N ILE A 112 11.71 19.82 5.39
CA ILE A 112 11.38 18.46 4.95
C ILE A 112 12.64 17.60 4.99
N ILE A 113 12.56 16.42 5.60
CA ILE A 113 13.60 15.41 5.64
C ILE A 113 13.05 14.17 4.94
N HIS A 114 13.56 13.91 3.74
CA HIS A 114 13.17 12.79 2.89
C HIS A 114 13.68 11.45 3.40
N ASN A 115 13.05 10.37 2.93
CA ASN A 115 13.48 9.00 3.20
C ASN A 115 13.14 8.05 2.03
N ALA A 116 13.38 6.75 2.19
CA ALA A 116 12.92 5.72 1.28
C ALA A 116 11.39 5.72 1.18
N SER A 117 10.88 5.40 -0.01
CA SER A 117 9.47 5.41 -0.36
C SER A 117 9.15 4.18 -1.19
N ILE A 118 7.91 3.69 -1.15
CA ILE A 118 7.49 2.62 -2.06
C ILE A 118 7.71 3.03 -3.53
N MET A 119 7.56 4.32 -3.83
CA MET A 119 7.80 4.93 -5.14
C MET A 119 9.24 4.78 -5.64
N THR A 120 10.21 4.61 -4.73
CA THR A 120 11.62 4.38 -5.09
C THR A 120 12.02 2.92 -4.91
N ALA A 121 11.43 2.22 -3.94
CA ALA A 121 11.63 0.79 -3.70
C ALA A 121 11.11 -0.09 -4.83
N ILE A 122 10.27 0.43 -5.74
CA ILE A 122 9.89 -0.27 -6.98
C ILE A 122 11.09 -0.77 -7.79
N GLY A 123 12.27 -0.14 -7.67
CA GLY A 123 13.49 -0.62 -8.33
C GLY A 123 13.87 -2.05 -7.95
N SER A 124 13.48 -2.52 -6.75
CA SER A 124 13.69 -3.90 -6.32
C SER A 124 12.93 -4.92 -7.18
N SER A 125 11.92 -4.50 -7.94
CA SER A 125 11.25 -5.35 -8.94
C SER A 125 12.15 -5.75 -10.11
N GLY A 126 13.31 -5.11 -10.28
CA GLY A 126 14.19 -5.25 -11.43
C GLY A 126 13.82 -4.35 -12.61
N LEU A 127 12.68 -3.66 -12.54
CA LEU A 127 12.25 -2.72 -13.56
C LEU A 127 12.88 -1.34 -13.33
N ALA A 128 13.24 -0.67 -14.41
CA ALA A 128 13.83 0.65 -14.37
C ALA A 128 12.78 1.70 -13.96
N GLY A 129 13.07 2.45 -12.90
CA GLY A 129 12.18 3.49 -12.38
C GLY A 129 11.77 4.55 -13.42
N TYR A 130 12.62 4.83 -14.42
CA TYR A 130 12.29 5.78 -15.50
C TYR A 130 11.27 5.25 -16.52
N ASN A 131 10.97 3.94 -16.51
CA ASN A 131 9.95 3.32 -17.35
C ASN A 131 8.59 3.18 -16.62
N PHE A 132 8.44 3.76 -15.43
CA PHE A 132 7.15 3.84 -14.75
C PHE A 132 6.38 5.08 -15.20
N GLY A 133 5.08 4.90 -15.48
CA GLY A 133 4.15 5.97 -15.82
C GLY A 133 3.42 6.50 -14.60
N GLN A 134 2.18 6.96 -14.80
CA GLN A 134 1.37 7.46 -13.69
C GLN A 134 1.08 6.34 -12.67
N THR A 135 1.46 6.57 -11.42
CA THR A 135 1.06 5.69 -10.30
C THR A 135 -0.42 5.87 -9.99
N VAL A 136 -1.09 4.77 -9.65
CA VAL A 136 -2.52 4.76 -9.32
C VAL A 136 -2.75 4.24 -7.90
N SER A 137 -3.81 4.70 -7.25
CA SER A 137 -4.29 4.17 -5.98
C SER A 137 -5.64 3.50 -6.21
N VAL A 138 -5.75 2.24 -5.79
CA VAL A 138 -6.96 1.42 -6.00
C VAL A 138 -7.69 1.31 -4.65
N PRO A 139 -8.77 2.09 -4.41
CA PRO A 139 -9.49 2.07 -3.14
C PRO A 139 -10.31 0.80 -2.99
N PHE A 140 -10.62 0.37 -1.76
CA PHE A 140 -11.59 -0.70 -1.56
C PHE A 140 -12.95 -0.32 -2.14
N TRP A 141 -13.57 -1.24 -2.88
CA TRP A 141 -14.97 -1.15 -3.24
C TRP A 141 -15.90 -1.44 -2.07
N SER A 142 -17.06 -0.79 -2.09
CA SER A 142 -18.24 -1.18 -1.32
C SER A 142 -19.39 -1.51 -2.28
N ASP A 143 -20.52 -1.95 -1.73
CA ASP A 143 -21.69 -2.28 -2.54
C ASP A 143 -22.21 -1.08 -3.34
N ASP A 144 -22.21 0.10 -2.71
CA ASP A 144 -22.74 1.34 -3.30
C ASP A 144 -21.68 2.22 -3.97
N TRP A 145 -20.38 1.91 -3.80
CA TRP A 145 -19.29 2.74 -4.32
C TRP A 145 -18.16 1.90 -4.91
N LYS A 146 -18.11 1.87 -6.25
CA LYS A 146 -17.15 1.10 -7.05
C LYS A 146 -16.40 1.99 -8.05
N PRO A 147 -15.54 2.93 -7.59
CA PRO A 147 -14.79 3.80 -8.48
C PRO A 147 -13.75 3.00 -9.27
N ASP A 148 -13.59 3.37 -10.53
CA ASP A 148 -12.70 2.70 -11.49
C ASP A 148 -11.90 3.68 -12.35
N SER A 149 -11.89 4.97 -12.00
CA SER A 149 -11.15 6.03 -12.73
C SER A 149 -9.61 5.86 -12.74
N TRP A 150 -9.10 4.93 -11.92
CA TRP A 150 -7.69 4.51 -11.94
C TRP A 150 -7.38 3.56 -13.10
N LEU A 151 -8.38 2.87 -13.66
CA LEU A 151 -8.21 1.89 -14.73
C LEU A 151 -7.76 2.55 -16.03
N GLU A 152 -8.35 3.69 -16.39
CA GLU A 152 -7.97 4.45 -17.60
C GLU A 152 -6.48 4.81 -17.59
N ARG A 153 -5.94 5.21 -16.43
CA ARG A 153 -4.52 5.54 -16.24
C ARG A 153 -3.59 4.32 -16.42
N ILE A 154 -4.05 3.13 -15.98
CA ILE A 154 -3.33 1.87 -16.27
C ILE A 154 -3.29 1.68 -17.80
N GLY A 155 -4.42 1.88 -18.48
CA GLY A 155 -4.51 1.80 -19.94
C GLY A 155 -3.60 2.80 -20.66
N GLU A 156 -3.56 4.06 -20.22
CA GLU A 156 -2.67 5.09 -20.75
C GLU A 156 -1.19 4.67 -20.67
N ASN A 157 -0.75 4.21 -19.50
CA ASN A 157 0.62 3.73 -19.29
C ASN A 157 0.93 2.53 -20.20
N LEU A 158 0.05 1.52 -20.23
CA LEU A 158 0.23 0.33 -21.06
C LEU A 158 0.30 0.67 -22.56
N ASN A 159 -0.52 1.62 -23.02
CA ASN A 159 -0.56 2.05 -24.42
C ASN A 159 0.78 2.63 -24.89
N ILE A 160 1.45 3.42 -24.03
CA ILE A 160 2.80 3.94 -24.33
C ILE A 160 3.92 2.99 -23.89
N GLY A 161 3.57 1.86 -23.27
CA GLY A 161 4.46 0.78 -22.86
C GLY A 161 5.15 0.99 -21.52
N LEU A 162 4.68 1.91 -20.68
CA LEU A 162 5.21 2.14 -19.32
C LEU A 162 4.62 1.17 -18.30
N HIS A 163 5.38 0.89 -17.24
CA HIS A 163 4.91 0.13 -16.08
C HIS A 163 4.00 1.00 -15.21
N THR A 164 3.07 0.37 -14.50
CA THR A 164 2.19 1.06 -13.55
C THR A 164 2.41 0.51 -12.16
N LEU A 165 2.76 1.37 -11.20
CA LEU A 165 2.64 1.05 -9.79
C LEU A 165 1.19 1.29 -9.36
N ALA A 166 0.53 0.23 -8.88
CA ALA A 166 -0.79 0.27 -8.27
C ALA A 166 -0.66 0.11 -6.75
N LEU A 167 -0.95 1.19 -6.03
CA LEU A 167 -0.97 1.25 -4.58
C LEU A 167 -2.28 0.62 -4.06
N SER A 168 -2.14 -0.29 -3.09
CA SER A 168 -3.25 -0.96 -2.43
C SER A 168 -3.88 -0.06 -1.36
N ASP A 169 -5.21 -0.08 -1.22
CA ASP A 169 -5.89 0.72 -0.19
C ASP A 169 -5.57 0.26 1.24
N ILE A 170 -5.68 1.21 2.16
CA ILE A 170 -5.55 1.00 3.59
C ILE A 170 -6.72 1.70 4.29
N LYS A 171 -7.45 0.96 5.13
CA LYS A 171 -8.51 1.47 5.99
C LYS A 171 -8.08 1.32 7.44
N VAL A 172 -7.68 2.41 8.08
CA VAL A 172 -7.39 2.45 9.53
C VAL A 172 -8.40 3.36 10.20
N ARG A 173 -8.96 2.92 11.33
CA ARG A 173 -9.82 3.75 12.19
C ARG A 173 -11.04 4.31 11.42
N GLU A 174 -11.65 3.50 10.54
CA GLU A 174 -12.89 3.88 9.85
C GLU A 174 -14.12 3.49 10.67
N GLN A 175 -15.20 4.28 10.57
CA GLN A 175 -16.52 3.93 11.13
C GLN A 175 -17.35 3.19 10.09
N SER A 176 -18.25 2.30 10.52
CA SER A 176 -19.25 1.74 9.61
C SER A 176 -20.27 2.83 9.21
N ALA A 177 -20.85 2.71 8.01
CA ALA A 177 -21.92 3.61 7.57
C ALA A 177 -23.13 3.55 8.54
N GLU A 178 -23.40 2.37 9.10
CA GLU A 178 -24.44 2.16 10.11
C GLU A 178 -24.12 2.93 11.41
N ASP A 179 -22.92 2.78 11.96
CA ASP A 179 -22.49 3.47 13.17
C ASP A 179 -22.52 4.99 12.98
N MET A 180 -22.03 5.47 11.82
CA MET A 180 -22.08 6.89 11.47
C MET A 180 -23.51 7.42 11.39
N SER A 181 -24.43 6.67 10.75
CA SER A 181 -25.85 7.06 10.65
C SER A 181 -26.55 7.13 12.01
N ARG A 182 -26.05 6.37 12.99
CA ARG A 182 -26.55 6.31 14.37
C ARG A 182 -25.80 7.23 15.34
N GLY A 183 -24.77 7.94 14.87
CA GLY A 183 -23.92 8.79 15.73
C GLY A 183 -23.11 8.00 16.76
N ILE A 184 -22.86 6.72 16.52
CA ILE A 184 -22.07 5.85 17.41
C ILE A 184 -20.61 5.93 16.99
N LEU A 185 -19.75 6.43 17.87
CA LEU A 185 -18.30 6.46 17.61
C LEU A 185 -17.69 5.08 17.89
N ARG A 186 -17.70 4.22 16.87
CA ARG A 186 -17.06 2.90 16.89
C ARG A 186 -16.20 2.72 15.65
N TYR A 187 -14.92 2.44 15.87
CA TYR A 187 -13.98 2.17 14.80
C TYR A 187 -13.90 0.68 14.49
N GLN A 188 -13.80 0.36 13.21
CA GLN A 188 -13.55 -0.98 12.72
C GLN A 188 -12.06 -1.33 12.83
N ASP A 189 -11.80 -2.63 12.81
CA ASP A 189 -10.43 -3.14 12.71
C ASP A 189 -9.76 -2.68 11.41
N PRO A 190 -8.43 -2.44 11.43
CA PRO A 190 -7.72 -2.03 10.24
C PRO A 190 -7.80 -3.08 9.12
N ARG A 191 -8.04 -2.62 7.89
CA ARG A 191 -8.06 -3.46 6.69
C ARG A 191 -7.01 -2.98 5.71
N TYR A 192 -6.25 -3.91 5.16
CA TYR A 192 -5.21 -3.65 4.17
C TYR A 192 -5.49 -4.51 2.95
N MET A 193 -5.50 -3.89 1.77
CA MET A 193 -5.84 -4.60 0.54
C MET A 193 -4.71 -5.58 0.16
N LEU A 194 -5.08 -6.84 -0.02
CA LEU A 194 -4.15 -7.91 -0.40
C LEU A 194 -4.01 -8.02 -1.93
N ILE A 195 -2.94 -8.64 -2.40
CA ILE A 195 -2.66 -8.80 -3.85
C ILE A 195 -3.85 -9.44 -4.60
N PRO A 196 -4.47 -10.54 -4.12
CA PRO A 196 -5.60 -11.13 -4.85
C PRO A 196 -6.82 -10.22 -4.92
N GLN A 197 -7.08 -9.44 -3.88
CA GLN A 197 -8.18 -8.46 -3.85
C GLN A 197 -7.91 -7.32 -4.85
N LEU A 198 -6.69 -6.79 -4.85
CA LEU A 198 -6.25 -5.75 -5.78
C LEU A 198 -6.37 -6.21 -7.23
N ILE A 199 -5.84 -7.39 -7.56
CA ILE A 199 -5.92 -7.96 -8.92
C ILE A 199 -7.39 -8.22 -9.30
N SER A 200 -8.17 -8.86 -8.43
CA SER A 200 -9.59 -9.15 -8.71
C SER A 200 -10.40 -7.88 -8.98
N GLN A 201 -10.13 -6.79 -8.26
CA GLN A 201 -10.78 -5.51 -8.47
C GLN A 201 -10.37 -4.87 -9.81
N ILE A 202 -9.07 -4.91 -10.14
CA ILE A 202 -8.54 -4.46 -11.45
C ILE A 202 -9.22 -5.21 -12.60
N LEU A 203 -9.29 -6.53 -12.52
CA LEU A 203 -9.91 -7.36 -13.55
C LEU A 203 -11.43 -7.17 -13.62
N SER A 204 -12.10 -7.00 -12.47
CA SER A 204 -13.54 -6.72 -12.44
C SER A 204 -13.88 -5.38 -13.10
N ALA A 205 -13.07 -4.35 -12.85
CA ALA A 205 -13.22 -3.05 -13.51
C ALA A 205 -12.94 -3.17 -15.01
N ALA A 206 -11.87 -3.86 -15.41
CA ALA A 206 -11.52 -4.12 -16.81
C ALA A 206 -12.66 -4.82 -17.56
N ASN A 207 -13.25 -5.86 -16.97
CA ASN A 207 -14.40 -6.56 -17.55
C ASN A 207 -15.63 -5.66 -17.66
N SER A 208 -15.88 -4.83 -16.65
CA SER A 208 -17.05 -3.93 -16.61
C SER A 208 -16.94 -2.83 -17.69
N GLN A 209 -15.74 -2.29 -17.90
CA GLN A 209 -15.46 -1.30 -18.95
C GLN A 209 -15.14 -1.92 -20.32
N LYS A 210 -15.07 -3.26 -20.42
CA LYS A 210 -14.63 -4.00 -21.62
C LYS A 210 -13.25 -3.53 -22.12
N ALA A 211 -12.34 -3.29 -21.18
CA ALA A 211 -10.96 -2.95 -21.48
C ALA A 211 -10.26 -4.12 -22.19
N ASP A 212 -9.56 -3.82 -23.28
CA ASP A 212 -8.89 -4.81 -24.15
C ASP A 212 -7.37 -4.91 -23.91
N TYR A 213 -6.84 -4.11 -22.98
CA TYR A 213 -5.41 -4.01 -22.67
C TYR A 213 -4.98 -4.82 -21.44
N LEU A 214 -5.91 -5.50 -20.75
CA LEU A 214 -5.62 -6.38 -19.62
C LEU A 214 -6.14 -7.79 -19.90
N ASP A 215 -5.24 -8.71 -20.20
CA ASP A 215 -5.55 -10.15 -20.28
C ASP A 215 -4.90 -10.85 -19.08
N PRO A 216 -5.68 -11.47 -18.17
CA PRO A 216 -5.16 -12.10 -16.97
C PRO A 216 -4.00 -13.08 -17.23
N ASN A 217 -4.04 -13.81 -18.35
CA ASN A 217 -3.05 -14.84 -18.69
C ASN A 217 -1.84 -14.32 -19.46
N ARG A 218 -1.88 -13.05 -19.88
CA ARG A 218 -0.86 -12.46 -20.78
C ARG A 218 -0.29 -11.14 -20.26
N THR A 219 -0.91 -10.54 -19.25
CA THR A 219 -0.41 -9.35 -18.57
C THR A 219 0.52 -9.77 -17.45
N LEU A 220 1.80 -9.42 -17.58
CA LEU A 220 2.81 -9.62 -16.54
C LEU A 220 2.62 -8.61 -15.40
N ALA A 221 2.82 -9.08 -14.18
CA ALA A 221 2.75 -8.27 -12.99
C ALA A 221 3.79 -8.73 -11.94
N ILE A 222 4.08 -7.84 -10.99
CA ILE A 222 5.03 -8.08 -9.90
C ILE A 222 4.39 -7.58 -8.61
N ALA A 223 4.13 -8.49 -7.67
CA ALA A 223 3.73 -8.17 -6.32
C ALA A 223 4.94 -7.75 -5.49
N LEU A 224 4.84 -6.58 -4.84
CA LEU A 224 5.81 -6.04 -3.91
C LEU A 224 5.20 -6.11 -2.50
N CYS A 225 5.77 -6.95 -1.65
CA CYS A 225 5.22 -7.26 -0.34
C CYS A 225 6.20 -6.89 0.76
N ARG A 226 5.74 -6.09 1.72
CA ARG A 226 6.48 -5.66 2.90
C ARG A 226 7.89 -5.12 2.61
N MET A 227 7.99 -4.31 1.56
CA MET A 227 9.25 -3.71 1.13
C MET A 227 9.97 -3.00 2.28
N GLY A 228 11.27 -3.26 2.44
CA GLY A 228 12.13 -2.77 3.52
C GLY A 228 12.11 -3.62 4.80
N SER A 229 11.18 -4.55 4.97
CA SER A 229 11.10 -5.38 6.18
C SER A 229 11.93 -6.66 6.09
N GLU A 230 12.20 -7.32 7.21
CA GLU A 230 12.84 -8.66 7.22
C GLU A 230 12.01 -9.74 6.52
N GLN A 231 10.70 -9.49 6.34
CA GLN A 231 9.78 -10.38 5.65
C GLN A 231 9.43 -9.85 4.24
N GLU A 232 10.28 -8.98 3.67
CA GLU A 232 10.14 -8.51 2.30
C GLU A 232 10.04 -9.69 1.34
N ARG A 233 9.08 -9.60 0.42
CA ARG A 233 8.83 -10.62 -0.59
C ARG A 233 8.45 -9.97 -1.91
N ILE A 234 9.07 -10.44 -2.99
CA ILE A 234 8.74 -10.06 -4.36
C ILE A 234 8.29 -11.32 -5.08
N VAL A 235 7.19 -11.23 -5.81
CA VAL A 235 6.66 -12.35 -6.61
C VAL A 235 6.23 -11.83 -7.96
N SER A 236 6.69 -12.45 -9.04
CA SER A 236 6.31 -12.10 -10.40
C SER A 236 5.54 -13.24 -11.07
N GLY A 237 4.73 -12.89 -12.07
CA GLY A 237 3.90 -13.84 -12.81
C GLY A 237 2.95 -13.09 -13.73
N THR A 238 2.04 -13.80 -14.37
CA THR A 238 0.85 -13.19 -14.96
C THR A 238 -0.14 -12.79 -13.86
N LEU A 239 -1.08 -11.88 -14.16
CA LEU A 239 -2.15 -11.54 -13.21
C LEU A 239 -2.92 -12.79 -12.74
N GLN A 240 -3.17 -13.75 -13.64
CA GLN A 240 -3.83 -15.01 -13.32
C GLN A 240 -2.97 -15.88 -12.40
N GLU A 241 -1.68 -16.04 -12.72
CA GLU A 241 -0.76 -16.84 -11.90
C GLU A 241 -0.66 -16.29 -10.45
N LEU A 242 -0.62 -14.96 -10.29
CA LEU A 242 -0.62 -14.34 -8.97
C LEU A 242 -1.94 -14.55 -8.21
N LEU A 243 -3.09 -14.61 -8.89
CA LEU A 243 -4.36 -14.99 -8.27
C LEU A 243 -4.33 -16.46 -7.83
N ASP A 244 -3.84 -17.35 -8.69
CA ASP A 244 -3.81 -18.79 -8.45
C ASP A 244 -2.97 -19.17 -7.23
N MET A 245 -1.95 -18.38 -6.89
CA MET A 245 -1.19 -18.57 -5.66
C MET A 245 -2.03 -18.47 -4.37
N ALA A 246 -3.15 -17.75 -4.40
CA ALA A 246 -4.05 -17.59 -3.27
C ALA A 246 -5.33 -18.44 -3.39
N ASN A 247 -5.47 -19.20 -4.47
CA ASN A 247 -6.57 -20.14 -4.64
C ASN A 247 -6.38 -21.36 -3.72
N PRO A 248 -7.48 -21.97 -3.24
CA PRO A 248 -7.39 -23.23 -2.52
C PRO A 248 -6.90 -24.33 -3.45
N SER A 249 -6.10 -25.25 -2.91
CA SER A 249 -5.89 -26.55 -3.57
C SER A 249 -7.20 -27.32 -3.70
N GLN A 250 -7.25 -28.33 -4.55
CA GLN A 250 -8.46 -29.16 -4.71
C GLN A 250 -8.89 -29.80 -3.38
N GLU A 251 -7.92 -30.25 -2.57
CA GLU A 251 -8.18 -30.85 -1.27
C GLU A 251 -8.71 -29.82 -0.27
N GLU A 252 -8.12 -28.62 -0.22
CA GLU A 252 -8.60 -27.52 0.62
C GLU A 252 -10.01 -27.10 0.22
N ALA A 253 -10.29 -26.94 -1.08
CA ALA A 253 -11.62 -26.56 -1.57
C ALA A 253 -12.69 -27.59 -1.18
N GLN A 254 -12.41 -28.89 -1.34
CA GLN A 254 -13.31 -29.97 -0.93
C GLN A 254 -13.54 -29.99 0.58
N ALA A 255 -12.49 -29.75 1.37
CA ALA A 255 -12.60 -29.70 2.83
C ALA A 255 -13.40 -28.49 3.30
N GLU A 256 -13.19 -27.32 2.68
CA GLU A 256 -13.91 -26.08 2.98
C GLU A 256 -15.40 -26.20 2.63
N GLU A 257 -15.73 -26.81 1.48
CA GLU A 257 -17.12 -27.09 1.08
C GLU A 257 -17.79 -28.05 2.04
N ALA A 258 -17.12 -29.16 2.40
CA ALA A 258 -17.65 -30.12 3.38
C ALA A 258 -17.84 -29.52 4.78
N GLU A 259 -16.98 -28.58 5.20
CA GLU A 259 -17.11 -27.86 6.47
C GLU A 259 -18.32 -26.90 6.46
N ASP A 260 -18.51 -26.18 5.35
CA ASP A 260 -19.64 -25.26 5.20
C ASP A 260 -20.97 -26.03 5.12
N ASP A 261 -21.02 -27.16 4.40
CA ASP A 261 -22.21 -28.01 4.28
C ASP A 261 -22.58 -28.71 5.60
N ALA A 262 -21.60 -29.00 6.45
CA ALA A 262 -21.84 -29.65 7.74
C ALA A 262 -22.47 -28.70 8.78
N ASP A 263 -22.38 -27.38 8.59
CA ASP A 263 -22.93 -26.38 9.50
C ASP A 263 -24.29 -25.85 9.01
N GLU A 264 -25.31 -26.71 9.08
CA GLU A 264 -26.69 -26.41 8.65
C GLU A 264 -27.34 -25.21 9.40
N LEU A 265 -26.72 -24.74 10.49
CA LEU A 265 -27.22 -23.62 11.31
C LEU A 265 -26.54 -22.29 10.98
N ALA A 266 -25.47 -22.29 10.17
CA ALA A 266 -24.79 -21.06 9.77
C ALA A 266 -25.66 -20.21 8.84
N SER A 267 -25.72 -18.90 9.09
CA SER A 267 -26.34 -17.98 8.14
C SER A 267 -25.41 -17.74 6.94
N GLU A 268 -25.96 -17.30 5.79
CA GLU A 268 -25.13 -16.94 4.63
C GLU A 268 -24.06 -15.89 4.98
N ALA A 269 -24.41 -14.94 5.85
CA ALA A 269 -23.47 -13.93 6.33
C ALA A 269 -22.33 -14.52 7.17
N ASP A 270 -22.55 -15.62 7.89
CA ASP A 270 -21.50 -16.32 8.62
C ASP A 270 -20.61 -17.14 7.69
N LEU A 271 -21.20 -17.80 6.69
CA LEU A 271 -20.47 -18.51 5.65
C LEU A 271 -19.58 -17.56 4.83
N ASP A 272 -20.10 -16.40 4.44
CA ASP A 272 -19.33 -15.38 3.71
C ASP A 272 -18.15 -14.85 4.53
N LYS A 273 -18.33 -14.65 5.85
CA LYS A 273 -17.22 -14.29 6.74
C LYS A 273 -16.15 -15.38 6.81
N ARG A 274 -16.55 -16.66 6.87
CA ARG A 274 -15.62 -17.79 6.86
C ARG A 274 -14.84 -17.86 5.55
N ARG A 275 -15.54 -17.77 4.41
CA ARG A 275 -14.93 -17.75 3.07
C ARG A 275 -13.93 -16.58 2.93
N ALA A 276 -14.30 -15.39 3.39
CA ALA A 276 -13.43 -14.22 3.38
C ALA A 276 -12.18 -14.42 4.26
N ALA A 277 -12.34 -14.98 5.47
CA ALA A 277 -11.22 -15.26 6.37
C ALA A 277 -10.26 -16.32 5.79
N ARG A 278 -10.79 -17.38 5.17
CA ARG A 278 -9.98 -18.40 4.48
C ARG A 278 -9.22 -17.80 3.28
N ALA A 279 -9.89 -16.95 2.49
CA ALA A 279 -9.26 -16.24 1.38
C ALA A 279 -8.14 -15.29 1.84
N GLU A 280 -8.35 -14.56 2.93
CA GLU A 280 -7.32 -13.73 3.58
C GLU A 280 -6.13 -14.58 4.04
N ALA A 281 -6.39 -15.70 4.72
CA ALA A 281 -5.34 -16.60 5.20
C ALA A 281 -4.49 -17.16 4.04
N ARG A 282 -5.12 -17.57 2.93
CA ARG A 282 -4.42 -18.03 1.73
C ARG A 282 -3.62 -16.93 1.06
N ALA A 283 -4.17 -15.72 0.96
CA ALA A 283 -3.46 -14.56 0.43
C ALA A 283 -2.22 -14.24 1.27
N LYS A 284 -2.32 -14.28 2.60
CA LYS A 284 -1.18 -14.08 3.52
C LYS A 284 -0.16 -15.21 3.44
N ARG A 285 -0.58 -16.45 3.22
CA ARG A 285 0.34 -17.57 2.94
C ARG A 285 1.13 -17.34 1.65
N ALA A 286 0.48 -16.81 0.61
CA ALA A 286 1.09 -16.57 -0.69
C ALA A 286 2.02 -15.35 -0.70
N PHE A 287 1.61 -14.24 -0.10
CA PHE A 287 2.26 -12.93 -0.25
C PHE A 287 2.84 -12.35 1.04
N GLY A 288 2.54 -12.95 2.19
CA GLY A 288 2.88 -12.40 3.51
C GLY A 288 1.79 -11.49 4.07
N GLU A 289 2.03 -10.98 5.28
CA GLU A 289 1.19 -9.92 5.85
C GLU A 289 1.36 -8.62 5.04
N PRO A 290 0.38 -7.70 5.11
CA PRO A 290 0.51 -6.35 4.55
C PRO A 290 1.77 -5.60 5.05
N LEU A 291 2.28 -4.59 4.33
CA LEU A 291 1.67 -3.88 3.20
C LEU A 291 2.06 -4.44 1.82
N HIS A 292 1.16 -4.31 0.85
CA HIS A 292 1.34 -4.82 -0.50
C HIS A 292 1.26 -3.69 -1.55
N SER A 293 1.83 -3.91 -2.72
CA SER A 293 1.64 -3.08 -3.91
C SER A 293 1.81 -3.96 -5.14
N LEU A 294 1.20 -3.58 -6.26
CA LEU A 294 1.30 -4.34 -7.50
C LEU A 294 1.92 -3.47 -8.59
N VAL A 295 2.89 -4.03 -9.30
CA VAL A 295 3.40 -3.44 -10.54
C VAL A 295 2.76 -4.17 -11.71
N ILE A 296 2.09 -3.44 -12.60
CA ILE A 296 1.63 -3.95 -13.89
C ILE A 296 2.69 -3.61 -14.93
N VAL A 297 3.25 -4.62 -15.57
CA VAL A 297 4.39 -4.45 -16.49
C VAL A 297 3.89 -3.95 -17.84
N GLY A 298 4.42 -2.80 -18.29
CA GLY A 298 4.25 -2.28 -19.65
C GLY A 298 5.16 -2.94 -20.69
N LYS A 299 4.84 -2.73 -21.98
CA LYS A 299 5.52 -3.36 -23.12
C LYS A 299 6.99 -2.96 -23.33
N ARG A 300 7.45 -1.84 -22.76
CA ARG A 300 8.88 -1.46 -22.81
C ARG A 300 9.65 -2.24 -21.75
N LEU A 301 9.79 -3.54 -21.96
CA LEU A 301 10.52 -4.44 -21.08
C LEU A 301 11.88 -4.78 -21.71
N HIS A 302 12.97 -4.42 -21.05
CA HIS A 302 14.32 -4.74 -21.45
C HIS A 302 14.68 -6.20 -21.06
N PRO A 303 15.52 -6.93 -21.83
CA PRO A 303 15.89 -8.31 -21.49
C PRO A 303 16.47 -8.48 -20.08
N LEU A 304 17.29 -7.53 -19.63
CA LEU A 304 17.80 -7.54 -18.24
C LEU A 304 16.69 -7.37 -17.19
N GLU A 305 15.70 -6.51 -17.45
CA GLU A 305 14.55 -6.33 -16.55
C GLU A 305 13.70 -7.60 -16.52
N ARG A 306 13.47 -8.23 -17.68
CA ARG A 306 12.81 -9.54 -17.80
C ARG A 306 13.52 -10.59 -16.96
N ASP A 307 14.83 -10.74 -17.13
CA ASP A 307 15.60 -11.79 -16.46
C ASP A 307 15.66 -11.58 -14.95
N TYR A 308 15.81 -10.33 -14.51
CA TYR A 308 15.77 -9.99 -13.09
C TYR A 308 14.37 -10.25 -12.50
N ALA A 309 13.32 -9.75 -13.14
CA ALA A 309 11.95 -9.97 -12.66
C ALA A 309 11.57 -11.45 -12.66
N ALA A 310 12.05 -12.23 -13.64
CA ALA A 310 11.82 -13.68 -13.74
C ALA A 310 12.49 -14.46 -12.59
N SER A 311 13.52 -13.91 -11.93
CA SER A 311 14.12 -14.52 -10.74
C SER A 311 13.13 -14.60 -9.55
N TYR A 312 12.07 -13.79 -9.58
CA TYR A 312 10.97 -13.81 -8.62
C TYR A 312 9.71 -14.56 -9.11
N ALA A 313 9.79 -15.24 -10.25
CA ALA A 313 8.62 -15.86 -10.86
C ALA A 313 8.01 -16.92 -9.94
N CYS A 314 6.68 -16.92 -9.82
CA CYS A 314 6.00 -17.93 -9.03
C CYS A 314 6.23 -19.34 -9.61
N PRO A 315 6.13 -20.41 -8.79
CA PRO A 315 6.39 -21.77 -9.24
C PRO A 315 5.55 -22.16 -10.46
N GLY A 316 6.20 -22.67 -11.51
CA GLY A 316 5.53 -23.06 -12.75
C GLY A 316 5.12 -21.90 -13.66
N SER A 317 5.51 -20.67 -13.34
CA SER A 317 5.15 -19.49 -14.14
C SER A 317 5.69 -19.55 -15.56
N ASN A 318 4.89 -19.05 -16.50
CA ASN A 318 5.27 -18.83 -17.88
C ASN A 318 5.83 -17.41 -18.14
N PHE A 319 6.24 -16.67 -17.09
CA PHE A 319 6.69 -15.27 -17.16
C PHE A 319 7.62 -14.95 -18.34
N ILE A 320 8.69 -15.74 -18.52
CA ILE A 320 9.67 -15.55 -19.61
C ILE A 320 9.01 -15.75 -20.98
N GLN A 321 8.18 -16.79 -21.12
CA GLN A 321 7.49 -17.07 -22.38
C GLN A 321 6.53 -15.94 -22.74
N VAL A 322 5.75 -15.45 -21.77
CA VAL A 322 4.86 -14.31 -21.97
C VAL A 322 5.65 -13.04 -22.30
N ALA A 323 6.78 -12.78 -21.63
CA ALA A 323 7.65 -11.66 -21.97
C ALA A 323 8.17 -11.73 -23.42
N GLN A 324 8.51 -12.92 -23.91
CA GLN A 324 8.96 -13.10 -25.28
C GLN A 324 7.82 -12.93 -26.30
N ASP A 325 6.67 -13.57 -26.06
CA ASP A 325 5.57 -13.66 -27.01
C ASP A 325 4.69 -12.41 -27.04
N VAL A 326 4.45 -11.79 -25.88
CA VAL A 326 3.51 -10.68 -25.71
C VAL A 326 4.23 -9.34 -25.66
N TYR A 327 5.40 -9.29 -25.03
CA TYR A 327 6.20 -8.07 -24.85
C TYR A 327 7.30 -7.92 -25.90
N GLY A 328 7.54 -8.94 -26.72
CA GLY A 328 8.59 -8.93 -27.75
C GLY A 328 10.01 -8.89 -27.17
N CYS A 329 10.16 -9.19 -25.88
CA CYS A 329 11.40 -9.14 -25.14
C CYS A 329 12.24 -10.40 -25.39
N LYS A 330 12.86 -10.47 -26.58
CA LYS A 330 13.74 -11.56 -27.00
C LYS A 330 15.17 -11.34 -26.47
N GLU A 331 15.93 -12.43 -26.33
CA GLU A 331 17.37 -12.40 -25.97
C GLU A 331 18.20 -11.57 -26.96
#